data_AF-A0AAP0NTD2-F1
#
_entry.id   AF-A0AAP0NTD2-F1
#
_cell.length_a   1.000
_cell.length_b   1.000
_cell.length_c   1.000
_cell.angle_alpha   90.00
_cell.angle_beta   90.00
_cell.angle_gamma   90.00
#
_symmetry.space_group_name_H-M   'P 1'
#
loop_
_entity.id
_entity.type
_entity.pdbx_description
1 polymer ?
#
loop_
_entity_poly.entity_id
_entity_poly.type
_entity_poly.pdbx_seq_one_letter_code
_entity_poly.pdbx_strand_id
1 'polypeptide(L)'
;MYFALVQETLDTHFLKVDATARFSMDSLLRHCILRVVVFTANTFVAAALPFVGDFVSLLGSFSLFPLTFVFPSMIFIKVKGKTARKEHKLWHWANIVVFSILALATTASAVRLTIKHARTYHFFADK
;
A
#
# COMPACT_ATOMS: atom_id res chain seq x y z
N MET A 1 9.81 16.23 -5.27
CA MET A 1 10.49 16.39 -3.96
C MET A 1 10.50 15.12 -3.12
N TYR A 2 9.40 14.35 -3.04
CA TYR A 2 9.33 13.13 -2.19
C TYR A 2 10.25 11.96 -2.60
N PHE A 3 10.51 11.74 -3.89
CA PHE A 3 11.36 10.63 -4.35
C PHE A 3 12.80 10.69 -3.84
N ALA A 4 13.36 11.89 -3.75
CA ALA A 4 14.72 12.08 -3.25
C ALA A 4 14.83 11.66 -1.77
N LEU A 5 13.81 11.98 -0.98
CA LEU A 5 13.75 11.63 0.44
C LEU A 5 13.63 10.10 0.64
N VAL A 6 12.82 9.42 -0.18
CA VAL A 6 12.70 7.95 -0.14
C VAL A 6 14.05 7.30 -0.44
N GLN A 7 14.73 7.78 -1.48
CA GLN A 7 16.03 7.24 -1.85
C GLN A 7 17.07 7.47 -0.74
N GLU A 8 17.09 8.66 -0.14
CA GLU A 8 17.99 9.02 0.96
C GLU A 8 17.74 8.15 2.22
N THR A 9 16.48 7.87 2.54
CA THR A 9 16.13 6.99 3.68
C THR A 9 16.50 5.54 3.43
N LEU A 10 16.28 5.01 2.21
CA LEU A 10 16.74 3.66 1.85
C LEU A 10 18.26 3.56 1.93
N ASP A 11 18.96 4.57 1.41
CA ASP A 11 20.41 4.62 1.41
C ASP A 11 20.95 4.59 2.85
N THR A 12 20.39 5.43 3.71
CA THR A 12 20.77 5.50 5.13
C THR A 12 20.46 4.21 5.90
N HIS A 13 19.44 3.45 5.52
CA HIS A 13 19.06 2.23 6.23
C HIS A 13 19.83 0.99 5.75
N PHE A 14 20.06 0.86 4.44
CA PHE A 14 20.66 -0.34 3.84
C PHE A 14 22.18 -0.24 3.63
N LEU A 15 22.75 0.96 3.49
CA LEU A 15 24.16 1.16 3.13
C LEU A 15 25.05 1.57 4.31
N LYS A 16 24.48 1.78 5.51
CA LYS A 16 25.20 2.18 6.73
C LYS A 16 26.02 1.06 7.39
N VAL A 17 26.03 -0.15 6.83
CA VAL A 17 26.76 -1.31 7.38
C VAL A 17 28.27 -1.25 7.13
N ASP A 18 28.77 -0.49 6.15
CA ASP A 18 30.20 -0.51 5.79
C ASP A 18 30.79 0.91 5.62
N ALA A 19 30.95 1.65 6.73
CA ALA A 19 31.66 2.93 6.72
C ALA A 19 33.16 2.81 6.32
N THR A 20 33.70 1.59 6.27
CA THR A 20 35.13 1.33 6.07
C THR A 20 35.52 1.08 4.59
N ALA A 21 34.56 0.82 3.70
CA ALA A 21 34.83 0.47 2.29
C ALA A 21 34.30 1.51 1.31
N ARG A 22 34.78 2.76 1.41
CA ARG A 22 34.34 3.88 0.56
C ARG A 22 34.73 3.77 -0.93
N PHE A 23 35.57 2.81 -1.31
CA PHE A 23 36.06 2.63 -2.69
C PHE A 23 36.22 1.15 -3.10
N SER A 24 35.35 0.25 -2.63
CA SER A 24 35.28 -1.11 -3.21
C SER A 24 34.18 -1.19 -4.28
N MET A 25 34.43 -1.91 -5.36
CA MET A 25 33.45 -2.18 -6.44
C MET A 25 32.14 -2.75 -5.90
N ASP A 26 32.19 -3.53 -4.81
CA ASP A 26 31.01 -4.11 -4.14
C ASP A 26 30.08 -3.06 -3.53
N SER A 27 30.63 -1.97 -3.03
CA SER A 27 29.83 -0.87 -2.46
C SER A 27 29.08 -0.15 -3.58
N LEU A 28 29.73 0.13 -4.72
CA LEU A 28 29.06 0.74 -5.88
C LEU A 28 27.99 -0.18 -6.48
N LEU A 29 28.27 -1.48 -6.53
CA LEU A 29 27.31 -2.48 -6.99
C LEU A 29 26.04 -2.46 -6.13
N ARG A 30 26.16 -2.40 -4.80
CA ARG A 30 25.03 -2.31 -3.87
C ARG A 30 24.17 -1.05 -4.10
N HIS A 31 24.78 0.11 -4.32
CA HIS A 31 24.06 1.34 -4.66
C HIS A 31 23.34 1.23 -6.02
N CYS A 32 24.00 0.65 -7.02
CA CYS A 32 23.39 0.41 -8.33
C CYS A 32 22.21 -0.57 -8.23
N ILE A 33 22.34 -1.66 -7.46
CA ILE A 33 21.27 -2.61 -7.24
C ILE A 33 20.08 -1.93 -6.55
N LEU A 34 20.30 -1.16 -5.48
CA LEU A 34 19.23 -0.43 -4.80
C LEU A 34 18.52 0.55 -5.77
N ARG A 35 19.28 1.31 -6.56
CA ARG A 35 18.70 2.22 -7.56
C ARG A 35 17.92 1.48 -8.64
N VAL A 36 18.48 0.40 -9.18
CA VAL A 36 17.83 -0.41 -10.22
C VAL A 36 16.58 -1.07 -9.66
N VAL A 37 16.59 -1.59 -8.44
CA VAL A 37 15.41 -2.18 -7.80
C VAL A 37 14.32 -1.14 -7.61
N VAL A 38 14.64 0.03 -7.05
CA VAL A 38 13.65 1.11 -6.85
C VAL A 38 13.11 1.61 -8.18
N PHE A 39 13.97 1.81 -9.17
CA PHE A 39 13.57 2.32 -10.49
C PHE A 39 12.79 1.29 -11.30
N THR A 40 13.19 0.03 -11.26
CA THR A 40 12.50 -1.09 -11.93
C THR A 40 11.17 -1.35 -11.25
N ALA A 41 11.09 -1.32 -9.92
CA ALA A 41 9.83 -1.41 -9.21
C ALA A 41 8.90 -0.24 -9.57
N ASN A 42 9.40 0.99 -9.58
CA ASN A 42 8.63 2.16 -9.99
C ASN A 42 8.17 2.07 -11.45
N THR A 43 9.04 1.62 -12.36
CA THR A 43 8.72 1.47 -13.79
C THR A 43 7.77 0.31 -14.02
N PHE A 44 7.93 -0.80 -13.29
CA PHE A 44 7.01 -1.93 -13.31
C PHE A 44 5.64 -1.51 -12.78
N VAL A 45 5.59 -0.77 -11.69
CA VAL A 45 4.37 -0.17 -11.16
C VAL A 45 3.78 0.78 -12.22
N ALA A 46 4.55 1.71 -12.79
CA ALA A 46 4.06 2.60 -13.86
C ALA A 46 3.59 1.87 -15.13
N ALA A 47 4.26 0.79 -15.54
CA ALA A 47 3.97 0.00 -16.74
C ALA A 47 2.84 -1.02 -16.53
N ALA A 48 2.68 -1.53 -15.30
CA ALA A 48 1.52 -2.30 -14.87
C ALA A 48 0.32 -1.39 -14.55
N LEU A 49 0.56 -0.09 -14.40
CA LEU A 49 -0.45 0.96 -14.21
C LEU A 49 -0.66 1.87 -15.44
N PRO A 50 -1.11 1.36 -16.60
CA PRO A 50 -2.08 2.11 -17.41
C PRO A 50 -3.42 2.27 -16.65
N PHE A 51 -3.59 1.50 -15.57
CA PHE A 51 -4.77 1.39 -14.70
C PHE A 51 -4.50 1.94 -13.29
N VAL A 52 -3.76 3.05 -13.15
CA VAL A 52 -3.47 3.69 -11.85
C VAL A 52 -4.74 3.84 -11.00
N GLY A 53 -5.86 4.16 -11.66
CA GLY A 53 -7.16 4.36 -11.02
C GLY A 53 -7.70 3.13 -10.28
N ASP A 54 -7.55 1.92 -10.81
CA ASP A 54 -8.06 0.69 -10.16
C ASP A 54 -7.22 0.32 -8.94
N PHE A 55 -5.91 0.48 -9.01
CA PHE A 55 -5.01 0.22 -7.89
C PHE A 55 -5.15 1.25 -6.77
N VAL A 56 -5.29 2.54 -7.12
CA VAL A 56 -5.56 3.59 -6.13
C VAL A 56 -6.93 3.38 -5.49
N SER A 57 -7.93 2.94 -6.26
CA SER A 57 -9.25 2.60 -5.72
C SER A 57 -9.17 1.38 -4.79
N LEU A 58 -8.41 0.35 -5.15
CA LEU A 58 -8.18 -0.84 -4.32
C LEU A 58 -7.47 -0.49 -3.01
N LEU A 59 -6.34 0.22 -3.08
CA LEU A 59 -5.58 0.65 -1.91
C LEU A 59 -6.39 1.63 -1.05
N GLY A 60 -7.15 2.50 -1.70
CA GLY A 60 -8.07 3.42 -1.06
C GLY A 60 -9.16 2.66 -0.30
N SER A 61 -9.84 1.73 -0.94
CA SER A 61 -10.87 0.92 -0.27
C SER A 61 -10.29 0.02 0.82
N PHE A 62 -9.14 -0.59 0.55
CA PHE A 62 -8.50 -1.50 1.50
C PHE A 62 -7.95 -0.76 2.73
N SER A 63 -7.39 0.44 2.55
CA SER A 63 -6.74 1.18 3.63
C SER A 63 -7.62 2.26 4.24
N LEU A 64 -8.34 3.07 3.45
CA LEU A 64 -9.18 4.14 4.00
C LEU A 64 -10.40 3.59 4.74
N PHE A 65 -11.13 2.61 4.22
CA PHE A 65 -12.36 2.14 4.91
C PHE A 65 -12.09 1.62 6.33
N PRO A 66 -11.11 0.71 6.56
CA PRO A 66 -10.80 0.31 7.93
C PRO A 66 -10.17 1.44 8.75
N LEU A 67 -9.30 2.26 8.16
CA LEU A 67 -8.63 3.33 8.90
C LEU A 67 -9.60 4.43 9.35
N THR A 68 -10.62 4.75 8.56
CA THR A 68 -11.57 5.85 8.83
C THR A 68 -12.80 5.41 9.62
N PHE A 69 -13.31 4.19 9.41
CA PHE A 69 -14.54 3.73 10.08
C PHE A 69 -14.26 2.71 11.18
N VAL A 70 -13.37 1.74 10.94
CA VAL A 70 -13.11 0.66 11.89
C VAL A 70 -12.21 1.14 13.02
N PHE A 71 -11.15 1.88 12.70
CA PHE A 71 -10.16 2.33 13.67
C PHE A 71 -10.73 3.29 14.74
N PRO A 72 -11.45 4.37 14.39
CA PRO A 72 -12.02 5.28 15.38
C PRO A 72 -13.12 4.62 16.21
N SER A 73 -13.91 3.75 15.60
CA SER A 73 -14.95 2.97 16.29
C SER A 73 -14.34 2.00 17.32
N MET A 74 -13.22 1.35 16.98
CA MET A 74 -12.49 0.47 17.89
C MET A 74 -11.85 1.24 19.05
N ILE A 75 -11.26 2.41 18.78
CA ILE A 75 -10.72 3.31 19.81
C ILE A 75 -11.84 3.78 20.74
N PHE A 76 -12.99 4.18 20.20
CA PHE A 76 -14.14 4.63 21.00
C PHE A 76 -14.64 3.53 21.94
N ILE A 77 -14.77 2.29 21.45
CA ILE A 77 -15.17 1.16 22.29
C ILE A 77 -14.11 0.85 23.36
N LYS A 78 -12.82 0.95 23.04
CA LYS A 78 -11.73 0.66 23.99
C LYS A 78 -11.62 1.74 25.09
N VAL A 79 -11.81 3.00 24.74
CA VAL A 79 -11.71 4.15 25.66
C VAL A 79 -13.00 4.33 26.49
N LYS A 80 -14.18 4.22 25.86
CA LYS A 80 -15.48 4.50 26.50
C LYS A 80 -16.26 3.25 26.91
N GLY A 81 -15.71 2.07 26.70
CA GLY A 81 -16.41 0.78 26.86
C GLY A 81 -16.94 0.45 28.26
N LYS A 82 -16.42 1.08 29.32
CA LYS A 82 -16.92 0.91 30.70
C LYS A 82 -18.10 1.82 31.06
N THR A 83 -18.29 2.95 30.36
CA THR A 83 -19.31 3.96 30.67
C THR A 83 -20.41 4.06 29.60
N ALA A 84 -20.17 3.51 28.40
CA ALA A 84 -21.08 3.62 27.28
C ALA A 84 -22.26 2.63 27.38
N ARG A 85 -23.48 3.17 27.20
CA ARG A 85 -24.74 2.41 27.11
C ARG A 85 -24.65 1.36 25.99
N LYS A 86 -25.17 0.15 26.25
CA LYS A 86 -25.05 -1.04 25.38
C LYS A 86 -25.52 -0.79 23.93
N GLU A 87 -26.51 0.09 23.75
CA GLU A 87 -27.05 0.49 22.44
C GLU A 87 -26.03 1.23 21.57
N HIS A 88 -25.29 2.20 22.12
CA HIS A 88 -24.24 2.90 21.38
C HIS A 88 -23.06 1.98 21.04
N LYS A 89 -22.78 1.01 21.92
CA LYS A 89 -21.76 -0.01 21.67
C LYS A 89 -22.18 -0.94 20.52
N LEU A 90 -23.46 -1.34 20.47
CA LEU A 90 -24.01 -2.16 19.39
C LEU A 90 -23.99 -1.41 18.05
N TRP A 91 -24.30 -0.11 18.05
CA TRP A 91 -24.25 0.72 16.85
C TRP A 91 -22.84 0.85 16.26
N HIS A 92 -21.82 1.07 17.09
CA HIS A 92 -20.44 1.09 16.62
C HIS A 92 -19.95 -0.28 16.14
N TRP A 93 -20.39 -1.37 16.79
CA TRP A 93 -20.10 -2.73 16.35
C TRP A 93 -20.72 -3.04 14.99
N ALA A 94 -21.99 -2.65 14.78
CA ALA A 94 -22.66 -2.83 13.49
C ALA A 94 -21.94 -2.06 12.37
N ASN A 95 -21.53 -0.81 12.63
CA ASN A 95 -20.75 -0.03 11.66
C ASN A 95 -19.41 -0.71 11.33
N ILE A 96 -18.66 -1.18 12.33
CA ILE A 96 -17.40 -1.90 12.10
C ILE A 96 -17.60 -3.10 11.17
N VAL A 97 -18.62 -3.92 11.43
CA VAL A 97 -18.91 -5.11 10.62
C VAL A 97 -19.30 -4.74 9.19
N VAL A 98 -20.22 -3.78 9.02
CA VAL A 98 -20.69 -3.35 7.70
C VAL A 98 -19.56 -2.75 6.86
N PHE A 99 -18.77 -1.83 7.43
CA PHE A 99 -17.66 -1.20 6.71
C PHE A 99 -16.51 -2.18 6.43
N SER A 100 -16.29 -3.18 7.28
CA SER A 100 -15.31 -4.25 7.03
C SER A 100 -15.75 -5.14 5.86
N ILE A 101 -17.01 -5.57 5.82
CA ILE A 101 -17.56 -6.34 4.70
C ILE A 101 -17.51 -5.51 3.41
N LEU A 102 -17.85 -4.23 3.47
CA LEU A 102 -17.78 -3.31 2.34
C LEU A 102 -16.33 -3.16 1.83
N ALA A 103 -15.35 -3.05 2.73
CA ALA A 103 -13.93 -3.00 2.37
C ALA A 103 -13.47 -4.28 1.65
N LEU A 104 -13.91 -5.45 2.12
CA LEU A 104 -13.61 -6.73 1.46
C LEU A 104 -14.26 -6.85 0.08
N ALA A 105 -15.53 -6.47 -0.05
CA ALA A 105 -16.27 -6.53 -1.31
C ALA A 105 -15.70 -5.58 -2.37
N THR A 106 -15.35 -4.35 -1.97
CA THR A 106 -14.72 -3.35 -2.85
C THR A 106 -13.32 -3.78 -3.26
N THR A 107 -12.51 -4.30 -2.33
CA THR A 107 -11.19 -4.86 -2.63
C THR A 107 -11.29 -6.04 -3.59
N ALA A 108 -12.20 -6.99 -3.36
CA ALA A 108 -12.40 -8.14 -4.26
C ALA A 108 -12.84 -7.72 -5.66
N SER A 109 -13.69 -6.70 -5.76
CA SER A 109 -14.15 -6.13 -7.04
C SER A 109 -13.00 -5.48 -7.80
N ALA A 110 -12.18 -4.68 -7.10
CA ALA A 110 -11.02 -4.03 -7.69
C ALA A 110 -9.98 -5.05 -8.16
N VAL A 111 -9.67 -6.08 -7.35
CA VAL A 111 -8.78 -7.18 -7.75
C VAL A 111 -9.27 -7.86 -9.03
N ARG A 112 -10.57 -8.13 -9.13
CA ARG A 112 -11.16 -8.77 -10.31
C ARG A 112 -11.04 -7.89 -11.56
N LEU A 113 -11.24 -6.58 -11.42
CA LEU A 113 -11.05 -5.61 -12.49
C LEU A 113 -9.59 -5.55 -12.94
N THR A 114 -8.66 -5.47 -11.99
CA THR A 114 -7.21 -5.48 -12.26
C THR A 114 -6.79 -6.71 -13.04
N ILE A 115 -7.26 -7.91 -12.66
CA ILE A 115 -6.94 -9.15 -13.37
C ILE A 115 -7.52 -9.14 -14.80
N LYS A 116 -8.77 -8.66 -14.98
CA LYS A 116 -9.37 -8.55 -16.33
C LYS A 116 -8.61 -7.56 -17.22
N HIS A 117 -8.23 -6.41 -16.67
CA HIS A 117 -7.48 -5.39 -17.40
C HIS A 117 -6.06 -5.87 -17.72
N ALA A 118 -5.38 -6.54 -16.79
CA ALA A 118 -4.09 -7.17 -17.01
C ALA A 118 -4.14 -8.25 -18.11
N ARG A 119 -5.21 -9.05 -18.18
CA ARG A 119 -5.39 -10.06 -19.23
C ARG A 119 -5.73 -9.46 -20.61
N THR A 120 -6.39 -8.29 -20.62
CA THR A 120 -6.71 -7.56 -21.86
C THR A 120 -5.53 -6.73 -22.34
N TYR A 121 -4.55 -6.47 -21.46
CA TYR A 121 -3.28 -5.89 -21.82
C TYR A 121 -2.45 -6.89 -22.62
N HIS A 122 -2.53 -6.78 -23.95
CA HIS A 122 -1.58 -7.42 -24.85
C HIS A 122 -0.20 -6.78 -24.59
N PHE A 123 0.58 -7.40 -23.70
CA PHE A 123 1.92 -6.94 -23.32
C PHE A 123 2.90 -6.94 -24.51
N PHE A 124 2.50 -7.51 -25.63
CA PHE A 124 3.14 -7.35 -26.92
C PHE A 124 2.04 -7.11 -27.96
N ALA A 125 2.16 -6.01 -28.70
CA ALA A 125 1.42 -5.85 -29.94
C ALA A 125 1.65 -7.09 -30.81
N ASP A 126 0.53 -7.69 -31.22
CA ASP A 126 0.46 -8.56 -32.39
C ASP A 126 1.07 -7.79 -33.58
N LYS A 127 2.26 -8.24 -33.98
CA LYS A 127 2.77 -8.21 -35.34
C LYS A 127 3.62 -9.45 -35.57
#